data_AF-A0A8H4X996-F1
#
_entry.id   AF-A0A8H4X996-F1
#
_cell.length_a   1.000
_cell.length_b   1.000
_cell.length_c   1.000
_cell.angle_alpha   90.00
_cell.angle_beta   90.00
_cell.angle_gamma   90.00
#
_symmetry.space_group_name_H-M   'P 1'
#
loop_
_entity.id
_entity.type
_entity.pdbx_description
1 polymer ?
#
loop_
_entity_poly.entity_id
_entity_poly.type
_entity_poly.pdbx_seq_one_letter_code
_entity_poly.pdbx_strand_id
1 'polypeptide(L)'
;MKSKASHQQNGPLTLVVTTAKNELGFRFTGPEGKLTGHSFRSVGYVGDQSTSKSRYEDGMFMEREGYMLAALDLGVGEKIYGLGERFGPFVKNVQSVDIWNEDAGTSSNMAYKNIPFYLTSAGYGVFINHPGRVSLEVQSERTTRVNVSVAGEEIEYFIIYGSTPKE
;
A
#
# COMPACT_ATOMS: atom_id res chain seq x y z
N MET A 1 30.36 -11.36 3.03
CA MET A 1 29.37 -11.89 2.05
C MET A 1 28.85 -10.70 1.25
N LYS A 2 28.99 -10.68 -0.08
CA LYS A 2 28.48 -9.56 -0.89
C LYS A 2 26.95 -9.60 -0.89
N SER A 3 26.32 -8.51 -0.45
CA SER A 3 24.88 -8.29 -0.56
C SER A 3 24.47 -8.44 -2.03
N LYS A 4 23.48 -9.32 -2.30
CA LYS A 4 22.88 -9.46 -3.63
C LYS A 4 21.71 -8.47 -3.74
N ALA A 5 21.84 -7.51 -4.63
CA ALA A 5 20.76 -6.60 -5.02
C ALA A 5 20.37 -6.87 -6.48
N SER A 6 19.08 -6.98 -6.74
CA SER A 6 18.52 -7.04 -8.09
C SER A 6 18.09 -5.64 -8.54
N HIS A 7 18.30 -5.33 -9.81
CA HIS A 7 17.98 -4.04 -10.40
C HIS A 7 17.01 -4.25 -11.56
N GLN A 8 15.91 -3.51 -11.57
CA GLN A 8 14.98 -3.44 -12.70
C GLN A 8 14.73 -1.98 -13.04
N GLN A 9 14.64 -1.67 -14.32
CA GLN A 9 14.41 -0.31 -14.81
C GLN A 9 13.33 -0.32 -15.88
N ASN A 10 12.40 0.62 -15.78
CA ASN A 10 11.41 0.89 -16.81
C ASN A 10 11.33 2.42 -17.03
N GLY A 11 11.91 2.89 -18.13
CA GLY A 11 12.09 4.31 -18.38
C GLY A 11 12.85 5.01 -17.25
N PRO A 12 12.33 6.12 -16.69
CA PRO A 12 12.97 6.86 -15.60
C PRO A 12 12.82 6.20 -14.22
N LEU A 13 11.95 5.19 -14.08
CA LEU A 13 11.70 4.50 -12.81
C LEU A 13 12.64 3.31 -12.67
N THR A 14 13.37 3.27 -11.55
CA THR A 14 14.25 2.16 -11.19
C THR A 14 13.79 1.52 -9.88
N LEU A 15 13.72 0.19 -9.87
CA LEU A 15 13.53 -0.64 -8.68
C LEU A 15 14.83 -1.34 -8.32
N VAL A 16 15.28 -1.16 -7.08
CA VAL A 16 16.35 -1.96 -6.48
C VAL A 16 15.77 -2.84 -5.38
N VAL A 17 15.95 -4.16 -5.50
CA VAL A 17 15.52 -5.15 -4.52
C VAL A 17 16.75 -5.68 -3.77
N THR A 18 16.80 -5.41 -2.46
CA THR A 18 17.85 -5.93 -1.56
C THR A 18 17.38 -7.26 -1.00
N THR A 19 18.22 -8.30 -1.12
CA THR A 19 17.88 -9.67 -0.70
C THR A 19 18.83 -10.23 0.36
N ALA A 20 19.67 -9.38 0.94
CA ALA A 20 20.52 -9.77 2.06
C ALA A 20 19.67 -10.23 3.26
N LYS A 21 20.23 -11.15 4.05
CA LYS A 21 19.52 -11.77 5.17
C LYS A 21 19.01 -10.70 6.14
N ASN A 22 17.71 -10.70 6.44
CA ASN A 22 17.03 -9.73 7.30
C ASN A 22 17.08 -8.27 6.81
N GLU A 23 17.34 -8.07 5.52
CA GLU A 23 17.44 -6.74 4.90
C GLU A 23 16.56 -6.65 3.64
N LEU A 24 15.52 -7.50 3.54
CA LEU A 24 14.60 -7.43 2.41
C LEU A 24 14.04 -6.01 2.30
N GLY A 25 14.27 -5.38 1.16
CA GLY A 25 13.86 -4.01 0.94
C GLY A 25 13.77 -3.69 -0.54
N PHE A 26 12.81 -2.85 -0.86
CA PHE A 26 12.54 -2.39 -2.21
C PHE A 26 12.70 -0.88 -2.20
N ARG A 27 13.45 -0.36 -3.18
CA ARG A 27 13.67 1.07 -3.33
C ARG A 27 13.28 1.46 -4.74
N PHE A 28 12.28 2.34 -4.83
CA PHE A 28 11.86 2.96 -6.08
C PHE A 28 12.53 4.33 -6.17
N THR A 29 13.24 4.55 -7.27
CA THR A 29 14.03 5.75 -7.53
C THR A 29 13.61 6.33 -8.86
N GLY A 30 13.35 7.64 -8.89
CA GLY A 30 13.19 8.43 -10.10
C GLY A 30 14.45 9.27 -10.37
N PRO A 31 14.40 10.17 -11.37
CA PRO A 31 15.54 11.01 -11.75
C PRO A 31 16.10 11.88 -10.61
N GLU A 32 15.22 12.39 -9.73
CA GLU A 32 15.60 13.30 -8.64
C GLU A 32 15.98 12.57 -7.34
N GLY A 33 15.82 11.24 -7.27
CA GLY A 33 16.18 10.44 -6.11
C GLY A 33 15.11 9.43 -5.70
N LYS A 34 15.16 9.01 -4.43
CA LYS A 34 14.22 8.02 -3.88
C LYS A 34 12.80 8.61 -3.90
N LEU A 35 11.87 7.88 -4.51
CA LEU A 35 10.45 8.19 -4.50
C LEU A 35 9.79 7.54 -3.28
N THR A 36 9.86 6.21 -3.20
CA THR A 36 9.29 5.42 -2.12
C THR A 36 9.99 4.07 -2.03
N GLY A 37 9.46 3.17 -1.22
CA GLY A 37 9.97 1.84 -1.02
C GLY A 37 9.41 1.23 0.26
N HIS A 38 9.93 0.08 0.62
CA HIS A 38 9.62 -0.53 1.90
C HIS A 38 10.85 -1.25 2.43
N SER A 39 11.02 -1.21 3.74
CA SER A 39 12.13 -1.81 4.47
C SER A 39 11.78 -3.21 4.99
N PHE A 40 12.74 -3.84 5.66
CA PHE A 40 12.49 -5.09 6.37
C PHE A 40 11.28 -4.95 7.31
N ARG A 41 10.40 -5.95 7.32
CA ARG A 41 9.12 -6.01 8.06
C ARG A 41 8.04 -5.00 7.63
N SER A 42 8.18 -4.39 6.46
CA SER A 42 7.13 -3.54 5.88
C SER A 42 6.27 -4.26 4.85
N VAL A 43 6.55 -5.53 4.54
CA VAL A 43 5.64 -6.45 3.83
C VAL A 43 5.55 -7.72 4.63
N GLY A 44 4.34 -8.28 4.76
CA GLY A 44 4.12 -9.49 5.52
C GLY A 44 2.70 -10.01 5.40
N TYR A 45 2.51 -11.25 5.84
CA TYR A 45 1.21 -11.89 5.97
C TYR A 45 0.80 -11.91 7.45
N VAL A 46 -0.45 -11.58 7.73
CA VAL A 46 -1.06 -11.70 9.05
C VAL A 46 -2.18 -12.71 8.94
N GLY A 47 -2.01 -13.86 9.61
CA GLY A 47 -3.10 -14.83 9.76
C GLY A 47 -4.11 -14.34 10.79
N ASP A 48 -5.40 -14.40 10.42
CA ASP A 48 -6.49 -14.06 11.33
C ASP A 48 -6.95 -15.33 12.07
N GLN A 49 -6.73 -15.35 13.39
CA GLN A 49 -7.11 -16.47 14.27
C GLN A 49 -8.44 -16.22 15.00
N SER A 50 -9.12 -15.12 14.67
CA SER A 50 -10.39 -14.74 15.31
C SER A 50 -11.62 -15.32 14.60
N THR A 51 -11.46 -15.86 13.38
CA THR A 51 -12.57 -16.43 12.61
C THR A 51 -12.80 -17.89 12.97
N SER A 52 -14.06 -18.35 12.88
CA SER A 52 -14.41 -19.75 13.16
C SER A 52 -13.72 -20.73 12.21
N LYS A 53 -13.34 -20.27 11.01
CA LYS A 53 -12.67 -21.05 9.97
C LYS A 53 -11.18 -21.26 10.22
N SER A 54 -10.57 -20.41 11.05
CA SER A 54 -9.18 -20.51 11.49
C SER A 54 -9.04 -21.13 12.88
N ARG A 55 -10.12 -21.69 13.43
CA ARG A 55 -10.12 -22.41 14.71
C ARG A 55 -9.93 -23.91 14.52
N TYR A 56 -9.00 -24.48 15.29
CA TYR A 56 -8.71 -25.92 15.34
C TYR A 56 -9.77 -26.75 16.08
N GLU A 57 -10.99 -26.24 16.28
CA GLU A 57 -11.98 -26.84 17.21
C GLU A 57 -12.37 -28.28 16.83
N ASP A 58 -12.47 -28.59 15.53
CA ASP A 58 -12.91 -29.91 15.05
C ASP A 58 -11.78 -30.78 14.43
N GLY A 59 -10.52 -30.33 14.49
CA GLY A 59 -9.33 -31.14 14.16
C GLY A 59 -9.18 -31.64 12.71
N MET A 60 -10.12 -31.35 11.81
CA MET A 60 -10.12 -31.90 10.43
C MET A 60 -9.77 -30.88 9.33
N PHE A 61 -10.04 -29.58 9.52
CA PHE A 61 -9.77 -28.55 8.51
C PHE A 61 -9.43 -27.20 9.16
N MET A 62 -8.42 -26.50 8.63
CA MET A 62 -8.07 -25.12 8.98
C MET A 62 -8.00 -24.33 7.67
N GLU A 63 -8.85 -23.31 7.51
CA GLU A 63 -8.73 -22.36 6.40
C GLU A 63 -7.75 -21.26 6.80
N ARG A 64 -6.75 -20.98 5.94
CA ARG A 64 -5.83 -19.86 6.15
C ARG A 64 -6.51 -18.57 5.73
N GLU A 65 -7.28 -17.98 6.64
CA GLU A 65 -7.75 -16.61 6.48
C GLU A 65 -6.70 -15.63 7.01
N GLY A 66 -6.48 -14.56 6.26
CA GLY A 66 -5.48 -13.57 6.61
C GLY A 66 -5.37 -12.45 5.59
N TYR A 67 -4.40 -11.59 5.86
CA TYR A 67 -4.19 -10.35 5.13
C TYR A 67 -2.74 -10.25 4.69
N MET A 68 -2.53 -9.86 3.43
CA MET A 68 -1.26 -9.34 3.00
C MET A 68 -1.17 -7.86 3.33
N LEU A 69 -0.02 -7.48 3.88
CA LEU A 69 0.32 -6.12 4.28
C LEU A 69 1.46 -5.59 3.43
N ALA A 70 1.39 -4.32 3.06
CA ALA A 70 2.52 -3.55 2.54
C ALA A 70 2.53 -2.14 3.16
N ALA A 71 3.71 -1.62 3.44
CA ALA A 71 3.87 -0.29 4.04
C ALA A 71 4.94 0.51 3.29
N LEU A 72 4.48 1.42 2.43
CA LEU A 72 5.32 2.24 1.57
C LEU A 72 5.77 3.51 2.30
N ASP A 73 7.07 3.78 2.27
CA ASP A 73 7.70 4.94 2.90
C ASP A 73 7.19 6.26 2.28
N LEU A 74 7.01 7.27 3.12
CA LEU A 74 6.75 8.65 2.71
C LEU A 74 7.93 9.56 3.09
N GLY A 75 8.25 10.49 2.20
CA GLY A 75 9.21 11.56 2.43
C GLY A 75 8.69 12.64 3.39
N VAL A 76 9.60 13.51 3.83
CA VAL A 76 9.24 14.65 4.69
C VAL A 76 8.34 15.61 3.92
N GLY A 77 7.17 15.93 4.49
CA GLY A 77 6.22 16.87 3.91
C GLY A 77 5.41 16.33 2.73
N GLU A 78 5.63 15.07 2.32
CA GLU A 78 4.92 14.45 1.20
C GLU A 78 3.41 14.39 1.46
N LYS A 79 2.63 14.80 0.46
CA LYS A 79 1.17 14.87 0.52
C LYS A 79 0.55 13.80 -0.36
N ILE A 80 -0.54 13.20 0.11
CA ILE A 80 -1.27 12.12 -0.55
C ILE A 80 -2.64 12.60 -1.00
N TYR A 81 -3.04 12.21 -2.21
CA TYR A 81 -4.28 12.62 -2.89
C TYR A 81 -4.94 11.43 -3.59
N GLY A 82 -6.21 11.59 -3.99
CA GLY A 82 -6.94 10.58 -4.75
C GLY A 82 -7.77 9.66 -3.86
N LEU A 83 -7.63 8.35 -4.06
CA LEU A 83 -8.43 7.28 -3.45
C LEU A 83 -9.90 7.28 -3.87
N GLY A 84 -10.18 7.80 -5.08
CA GLY A 84 -11.53 7.95 -5.63
C GLY A 84 -12.19 9.29 -5.27
N GLU A 85 -13.52 9.31 -5.32
CA GLU A 85 -14.33 10.45 -4.88
C GLU A 85 -14.41 10.47 -3.36
N ARG A 86 -13.99 11.57 -2.73
CA ARG A 86 -13.96 11.70 -1.27
C ARG A 86 -14.46 13.09 -0.87
N PHE A 87 -15.16 13.16 0.26
CA PHE A 87 -15.81 14.39 0.73
C PHE A 87 -15.13 15.04 1.95
N GLY A 88 -14.17 14.35 2.57
CA GLY A 88 -13.30 14.91 3.61
C GLY A 88 -12.17 15.78 3.06
N PRO A 89 -11.17 16.11 3.89
CA PRO A 89 -10.03 16.92 3.48
C PRO A 89 -9.36 16.38 2.21
N PHE A 90 -8.95 17.29 1.33
CA PHE A 90 -8.37 16.95 0.04
C PHE A 90 -7.06 16.14 0.18
N VAL A 91 -6.18 16.59 1.08
CA VAL A 91 -4.96 15.87 1.48
C VAL A 91 -5.34 14.70 2.40
N LYS A 92 -4.91 13.49 2.06
CA LYS A 92 -5.29 12.24 2.75
C LYS A 92 -4.40 11.85 3.91
N ASN A 93 -3.31 12.56 4.15
CA ASN A 93 -2.46 12.36 5.32
C ASN A 93 -3.30 12.41 6.62
N VAL A 94 -3.00 11.49 7.53
CA VAL A 94 -3.69 11.26 8.82
C VAL A 94 -5.14 10.76 8.65
N GLN A 95 -5.43 10.02 7.58
CA GLN A 95 -6.74 9.40 7.36
C GLN A 95 -6.61 7.89 7.15
N SER A 96 -7.52 7.15 7.77
CA SER A 96 -7.83 5.77 7.40
C SER A 96 -8.88 5.80 6.29
N VAL A 97 -8.64 5.04 5.21
CA VAL A 97 -9.49 5.02 4.02
C VAL A 97 -9.71 3.58 3.56
N ASP A 98 -10.97 3.17 3.55
CA ASP A 98 -11.38 1.94 2.91
C ASP A 98 -11.79 2.18 1.46
N ILE A 99 -11.32 1.31 0.57
CA ILE A 99 -11.75 1.22 -0.82
C ILE A 99 -12.91 0.23 -0.87
N TRP A 100 -14.12 0.74 -0.71
CA TRP A 100 -15.36 -0.03 -0.79
C TRP A 100 -16.53 0.87 -1.17
N ASN A 101 -17.24 0.52 -2.25
CA ASN A 101 -18.36 1.36 -2.74
C ASN A 101 -19.55 1.23 -1.79
N GLU A 102 -19.98 2.36 -1.24
CA GLU A 102 -21.05 2.43 -0.27
C GLU A 102 -21.93 3.67 -0.51
N ASP A 103 -23.19 3.58 -0.08
CA ASP A 103 -24.18 4.65 -0.22
C ASP A 103 -24.41 5.33 1.14
N ALA A 104 -23.84 6.53 1.31
CA ALA A 104 -23.97 7.32 2.54
C ALA A 104 -24.00 8.83 2.29
N GLY A 105 -24.40 9.25 1.09
CA GLY A 105 -24.39 10.65 0.67
C GLY A 105 -22.97 11.23 0.56
N THR A 106 -22.86 12.55 0.72
CA THR A 106 -21.62 13.31 0.49
C THR A 106 -21.07 13.97 1.76
N SER A 107 -21.50 13.51 2.93
CA SER A 107 -21.18 14.12 4.23
C SER A 107 -20.57 13.14 5.23
N SER A 108 -20.08 12.00 4.73
CA SER A 108 -19.38 10.96 5.49
C SER A 108 -18.02 10.63 4.85
N ASN A 109 -17.27 9.71 5.46
CA ASN A 109 -16.03 9.17 4.93
C ASN A 109 -16.23 8.09 3.84
N MET A 110 -17.45 7.56 3.75
CA MET A 110 -17.86 6.57 2.75
C MET A 110 -17.98 7.23 1.36
N ALA A 111 -17.85 6.42 0.31
CA ALA A 111 -17.81 6.92 -1.05
C ALA A 111 -18.51 5.98 -2.04
N TYR A 112 -19.14 6.56 -3.06
CA TYR A 112 -19.74 5.81 -4.17
C TYR A 112 -18.70 5.31 -5.17
N LYS A 113 -17.58 6.03 -5.31
CA LYS A 113 -16.57 5.81 -6.36
C LYS A 113 -15.21 5.63 -5.70
N ASN A 114 -14.92 4.42 -5.25
CA ASN A 114 -13.65 4.07 -4.63
C ASN A 114 -12.69 3.57 -5.70
N ILE A 115 -11.49 4.14 -5.74
CA ILE A 115 -10.43 3.74 -6.65
C ILE A 115 -9.18 3.50 -5.79
N PRO A 116 -8.57 2.30 -5.80
CA PRO A 116 -7.37 2.00 -5.02
C PRO A 116 -6.11 2.60 -5.68
N PHE A 117 -6.17 3.90 -5.99
CA PHE A 117 -5.09 4.67 -6.55
C PHE A 117 -4.90 5.95 -5.75
N TYR A 118 -3.68 6.21 -5.32
CA TYR A 118 -3.30 7.51 -4.77
C TYR A 118 -2.15 8.13 -5.54
N LEU A 119 -2.15 9.46 -5.57
CA LEU A 119 -1.09 10.28 -6.13
C LEU A 119 -0.35 10.99 -5.00
N THR A 120 0.94 11.21 -5.17
CA THR A 120 1.78 11.89 -4.18
C THR A 120 2.28 13.23 -4.72
N SER A 121 2.60 14.16 -3.81
CA SER A 121 3.30 15.39 -4.17
C SER A 121 4.77 15.17 -4.56
N ALA A 122 5.28 13.92 -4.50
CA ALA A 122 6.65 13.56 -4.81
C ALA A 122 6.84 12.98 -6.23
N GLY A 123 5.86 13.17 -7.12
CA GLY A 123 6.00 12.80 -8.54
C GLY A 123 5.79 11.31 -8.83
N TYR A 124 4.98 10.63 -8.02
CA TYR A 124 4.56 9.27 -8.31
C TYR A 124 3.16 8.97 -7.78
N GLY A 125 2.50 8.00 -8.39
CA GLY A 125 1.26 7.39 -7.90
C GLY A 125 1.45 5.92 -7.58
N VAL A 126 0.50 5.37 -6.83
CA VAL A 126 0.45 3.95 -6.46
C VAL A 126 -0.94 3.43 -6.72
N PHE A 127 -1.03 2.39 -7.54
CA PHE A 127 -2.27 1.63 -7.76
C PHE A 127 -2.15 0.28 -7.06
N ILE A 128 -3.09 -0.04 -6.17
CA ILE A 128 -3.17 -1.34 -5.52
C ILE A 128 -4.12 -2.20 -6.35
N ASN A 129 -3.59 -3.22 -7.02
CA ASN A 129 -4.38 -4.07 -7.91
C ASN A 129 -4.99 -5.23 -7.13
N HIS A 130 -6.06 -4.92 -6.40
CA HIS A 130 -6.84 -5.91 -5.69
C HIS A 130 -8.34 -5.68 -5.97
N PRO A 131 -9.08 -6.72 -6.40
CA PRO A 131 -10.50 -6.57 -6.77
C PRO A 131 -11.43 -6.48 -5.55
N GLY A 132 -10.95 -6.84 -4.36
CA GLY A 132 -11.70 -6.79 -3.12
C GLY A 132 -11.52 -5.48 -2.36
N ARG A 133 -11.89 -5.50 -1.07
CA ARG A 133 -11.69 -4.36 -0.18
C ARG A 133 -10.19 -4.15 0.08
N VAL A 134 -9.75 -2.90 -0.10
CA VAL A 134 -8.40 -2.45 0.25
C VAL A 134 -8.52 -1.45 1.41
N SER A 135 -7.83 -1.70 2.51
CA SER A 135 -7.79 -0.77 3.65
C SER A 135 -6.44 -0.06 3.68
N LEU A 136 -6.47 1.27 3.71
CA LEU A 136 -5.29 2.12 3.73
C LEU A 136 -5.23 2.97 5.00
N GLU A 137 -4.07 2.96 5.65
CA GLU A 137 -3.72 3.87 6.74
C GLU A 137 -2.69 4.88 6.23
N VAL A 138 -3.14 6.07 5.87
CA VAL A 138 -2.31 7.13 5.30
C VAL A 138 -1.77 7.99 6.45
N GLN A 139 -0.57 7.68 6.95
CA GLN A 139 0.02 8.30 8.15
C GLN A 139 -0.81 8.22 9.44
N SER A 140 -1.90 7.46 9.47
CA SER A 140 -2.80 7.30 10.62
C SER A 140 -2.33 6.21 11.60
N GLU A 141 -1.74 5.11 11.12
CA GLU A 141 -1.08 4.11 11.97
C GLU A 141 0.42 4.41 12.14
N ARG A 142 1.15 4.48 11.02
CA ARG A 142 2.57 4.82 10.99
C ARG A 142 2.74 6.13 10.25
N THR A 143 3.16 7.17 10.97
CA THR A 143 3.24 8.55 10.48
C THR A 143 4.23 8.78 9.34
N THR A 144 5.04 7.78 8.97
CA THR A 144 6.03 7.85 7.90
C THR A 144 5.68 6.97 6.70
N ARG A 145 4.45 6.45 6.63
CA ARG A 145 4.06 5.44 5.64
C ARG A 145 2.62 5.57 5.18
N VAL A 146 2.34 4.99 4.01
CA VAL A 146 1.01 4.49 3.65
C VAL A 146 1.03 2.99 3.92
N ASN A 147 0.22 2.54 4.87
CA ASN A 147 0.06 1.11 5.16
C ASN A 147 -1.16 0.61 4.40
N VAL A 148 -1.04 -0.54 3.76
CA VAL A 148 -2.07 -1.17 2.95
C VAL A 148 -2.28 -2.57 3.49
N SER A 149 -3.55 -2.96 3.61
CA SER A 149 -3.93 -4.34 3.88
C SER A 149 -5.00 -4.80 2.89
N VAL A 150 -4.85 -6.04 2.45
CA VAL A 150 -5.81 -6.71 1.55
C VAL A 150 -6.01 -8.14 2.05
N ALA A 151 -7.23 -8.64 1.96
CA ALA A 151 -7.51 -10.03 2.29
C ALA A 151 -6.89 -10.97 1.24
N GLY A 152 -6.32 -12.08 1.70
CA GLY A 152 -5.71 -13.11 0.86
C GLY A 152 -4.21 -13.28 1.12
N GLU A 153 -3.57 -14.05 0.24
CA GLU A 153 -2.16 -14.45 0.36
C GLU A 153 -1.23 -13.71 -0.61
N GLU A 154 -1.79 -12.78 -1.39
CA GLU A 154 -1.06 -11.98 -2.37
C GLU A 154 -1.39 -10.49 -2.25
N ILE A 155 -0.40 -9.65 -2.50
CA ILE A 155 -0.58 -8.22 -2.71
C ILE A 155 0.18 -7.80 -3.97
N GLU A 156 -0.54 -7.14 -4.88
CA GLU A 156 0.03 -6.55 -6.08
C GLU A 156 -0.21 -5.04 -6.06
N TYR A 157 0.83 -4.27 -6.37
CA TYR A 157 0.73 -2.83 -6.55
C TYR A 157 1.70 -2.35 -7.62
N PHE A 158 1.34 -1.24 -8.23
CA PHE A 158 2.11 -0.58 -9.28
C PHE A 158 2.59 0.77 -8.76
N ILE A 159 3.88 1.05 -8.94
CA ILE A 159 4.45 2.39 -8.78
C ILE A 159 4.48 3.04 -10.16
N ILE A 160 3.82 4.18 -10.28
CA ILE A 160 3.68 4.91 -11.55
C ILE A 160 4.39 6.25 -11.37
N TYR A 161 5.45 6.48 -12.13
CA TYR A 161 6.23 7.72 -12.06
C TYR A 161 5.76 8.71 -13.14
N GLY A 162 5.71 10.00 -12.79
CA GLY A 162 5.50 11.11 -13.71
C GLY A 162 6.30 12.33 -13.24
N SER A 163 6.88 13.11 -14.17
CA SER A 163 7.64 14.31 -13.78
C SER A 163 6.73 15.43 -13.26
N THR A 164 5.43 15.34 -13.57
CA THR A 164 4.38 16.19 -13.04
C THR A 164 3.17 15.33 -12.66
N PRO A 165 2.26 15.82 -11.79
CA PRO A 165 1.01 15.12 -11.45
C PRO A 165 0.10 14.77 -12.66
N LYS A 166 0.30 15.42 -13.80
CA LYS A 166 -0.50 15.22 -15.02
C LYS A 166 0.01 14.08 -15.89
N GLU A 167 1.30 13.76 -15.78
CA GLU A 167 1.96 12.65 -16.48
C GLU A 167 1.77 11.35 -15.69
#